data_AF-A0AAD8A5D2-F1
#
_entry.id   AF-A0AAD8A5D2-F1
#
_cell.length_a   1.000
_cell.length_b   1.000
_cell.length_c   1.000
_cell.angle_alpha   90.00
_cell.angle_beta   90.00
_cell.angle_gamma   90.00
#
_symmetry.space_group_name_H-M   'P 1'
#
loop_
_entity.id
_entity.type
_entity.pdbx_description
1 polymer ?
#
loop_
_entity_poly.entity_id
_entity_poly.type
_entity_poly.pdbx_seq_one_letter_code
_entity_poly.pdbx_strand_id
1 'polypeptide(L)'
;VTSEMGFLDQLPWDLVTILAVMVILALPFLYDTHGPLQYHSRFIFYIASVSATATACIPIFMLRPWNVKNILYITYILKHVTKVMGITWELRGAEYLGADRGCVIVANHQSMLDILGMFNIWHVMDKCAAVAKKELFYVWPFGLAAWLGGLVYIDRLNSSKAHDQLNNAAKLMKTDKKM
;
A
#
# COMPACT_ATOMS: atom_id res chain seq x y z
N VAL A 1 53.75 32.92 0.40
CA VAL A 1 53.52 31.50 0.71
C VAL A 1 52.05 31.23 0.47
N THR A 2 51.71 30.84 -0.75
CA THR A 2 50.37 30.37 -1.10
C THR A 2 50.23 28.99 -0.49
N SER A 3 49.60 28.88 0.67
CA SER A 3 49.18 27.59 1.20
C SER A 3 48.24 26.97 0.16
N GLU A 4 48.62 25.87 -0.45
CA GLU A 4 47.72 25.04 -1.24
C GLU A 4 46.51 24.74 -0.35
N MET A 5 45.35 25.33 -0.66
CA MET A 5 44.10 24.96 -0.01
C MET A 5 43.92 23.47 -0.22
N GLY A 6 43.87 22.71 0.87
CA GLY A 6 43.72 21.27 0.79
C GLY A 6 42.41 20.93 0.09
N PHE A 7 42.39 19.81 -0.64
CA PHE A 7 41.19 19.32 -1.33
C PHE A 7 39.92 19.34 -0.45
N LEU A 8 40.06 19.12 0.86
CA LEU A 8 38.99 19.15 1.84
C LEU A 8 38.40 20.56 2.08
N ASP A 9 39.18 21.62 1.92
CA ASP A 9 38.73 23.01 2.08
C ASP A 9 37.91 23.50 0.88
N GLN A 10 37.94 22.75 -0.23
CA GLN A 10 37.18 23.05 -1.46
C GLN A 10 35.85 22.28 -1.52
N LEU A 11 35.59 21.35 -0.59
CA LEU A 11 34.35 20.59 -0.61
C LEU A 11 33.18 21.42 -0.07
N PRO A 12 32.02 21.42 -0.76
CA PRO A 12 30.80 22.00 -0.23
C PRO A 12 30.29 21.14 0.93
N TRP A 13 30.54 21.55 2.17
CA TRP A 13 30.16 20.83 3.38
C TRP A 13 28.66 20.51 3.47
N ASP A 14 27.81 21.34 2.87
CA ASP A 14 26.37 21.05 2.76
C ASP A 14 26.10 19.80 1.91
N LEU A 15 26.81 19.61 0.80
CA LEU A 15 26.67 18.41 -0.02
C LEU A 15 27.20 17.17 0.70
N VAL A 16 28.33 17.32 1.41
CA VAL A 16 28.92 16.23 2.21
C VAL A 16 27.96 15.79 3.31
N THR A 17 27.37 16.73 4.02
CA THR A 17 26.42 16.42 5.10
C THR A 17 25.14 15.81 4.56
N ILE A 18 24.58 16.32 3.45
CA ILE A 18 23.42 15.71 2.77
C ILE A 18 23.75 14.27 2.34
N LEU A 19 24.90 14.04 1.70
CA LEU A 19 25.31 12.71 1.26
C LEU A 19 25.51 11.76 2.45
N ALA A 20 26.14 12.22 3.54
CA ALA A 20 26.33 11.42 4.74
C ALA A 20 24.99 11.02 5.38
N VAL A 21 24.03 11.94 5.48
CA VAL A 21 22.68 11.65 5.98
C VAL A 21 21.97 10.65 5.08
N MET A 22 22.04 10.81 3.76
CA MET A 22 21.46 9.86 2.80
C MET A 22 22.05 8.46 2.94
N VAL A 23 23.37 8.34 3.10
CA VAL A 23 24.04 7.05 3.34
C VAL A 23 23.55 6.43 4.65
N ILE A 24 23.52 7.20 5.75
CA ILE A 24 23.04 6.71 7.05
C ILE A 24 21.59 6.22 6.98
N LEU A 25 20.72 6.93 6.27
CA LEU A 25 19.33 6.52 6.06
C LEU A 25 19.20 5.28 5.17
N ALA A 26 20.15 5.06 4.26
CA ALA A 26 20.19 3.88 3.40
C ALA A 26 20.78 2.64 4.10
N LEU A 27 21.64 2.81 5.11
CA LEU A 27 22.31 1.68 5.81
C LEU A 27 21.34 0.60 6.32
N PRO A 28 20.20 0.91 6.95
CA PRO A 28 19.24 -0.12 7.39
C PRO A 28 18.66 -0.96 6.24
N PHE A 29 18.67 -0.46 5.01
CA PHE A 29 18.20 -1.19 3.83
C PHE A 29 19.31 -2.04 3.19
N LEU A 30 20.57 -1.60 3.29
CA LEU A 30 21.73 -2.23 2.67
C LEU A 30 22.33 -3.35 3.51
N TYR A 31 22.25 -3.24 4.84
CA TYR A 31 22.83 -4.23 5.74
C TYR A 31 21.79 -5.24 6.18
N ASP A 32 22.06 -6.53 5.95
CA ASP A 32 21.18 -7.62 6.35
C ASP A 32 21.37 -7.95 7.83
N THR A 33 20.95 -7.01 8.68
CA THR A 33 20.95 -7.20 10.13
C THR A 33 19.56 -7.67 10.55
N HIS A 34 19.46 -8.84 11.20
CA HIS A 34 18.20 -9.35 11.75
C HIS A 34 17.68 -8.58 12.98
N GLY A 35 17.93 -7.27 13.06
CA GLY A 35 17.71 -6.44 14.23
C GLY A 35 16.43 -5.57 14.16
N PRO A 36 15.95 -5.06 15.31
CA PRO A 36 14.77 -4.20 15.38
C PRO A 36 14.85 -2.95 14.49
N LEU A 37 16.04 -2.36 14.32
CA LEU A 37 16.24 -1.16 13.51
C LEU A 37 15.93 -1.39 12.02
N GLN A 38 16.36 -2.51 11.46
CA GLN A 38 16.05 -2.88 10.07
C GLN A 38 14.53 -3.08 9.91
N TYR A 39 13.90 -3.79 10.84
CA TYR A 39 12.46 -4.01 10.80
C TYR A 39 11.68 -2.68 10.85
N HIS A 40 11.97 -1.81 11.81
CA HIS A 40 11.27 -0.55 11.97
C HIS A 40 11.52 0.43 10.82
N SER A 41 12.75 0.50 10.30
CA SER A 41 13.06 1.34 9.13
C SER A 41 12.32 0.88 7.88
N ARG A 42 12.31 -0.42 7.58
CA ARG A 42 11.54 -1.01 6.47
C ARG A 42 10.03 -0.79 6.66
N PHE A 43 9.52 -0.95 7.89
CA PHE A 43 8.12 -0.71 8.19
C PHE A 43 7.72 0.76 8.02
N ILE A 44 8.53 1.71 8.51
CA ILE A 44 8.32 3.15 8.32
C ILE A 44 8.33 3.49 6.83
N PHE A 45 9.30 2.97 6.08
CA PHE A 45 9.37 3.14 4.63
C PHE A 45 8.11 2.62 3.93
N TYR A 46 7.61 1.45 4.35
CA TYR A 46 6.39 0.88 3.83
C TYR A 46 5.17 1.79 4.10
N ILE A 47 4.97 2.26 5.33
CA ILE A 47 3.87 3.19 5.66
C ILE A 47 3.98 4.51 4.89
N ALA A 48 5.19 5.07 4.80
CA ALA A 48 5.44 6.29 4.04
C ALA A 48 5.12 6.10 2.55
N SER A 49 5.53 4.96 1.96
CA SER A 49 5.27 4.63 0.56
C SER A 49 3.78 4.49 0.26
N VAL A 50 3.04 3.78 1.12
CA VAL A 50 1.58 3.64 1.02
C VAL A 50 0.92 5.01 1.10
N SER A 51 1.31 5.83 2.08
CA SER A 51 0.70 7.13 2.32
C SER A 51 0.98 8.11 1.17
N ALA A 52 2.22 8.17 0.69
CA ALA A 52 2.60 8.99 -0.46
C ALA A 52 1.83 8.59 -1.73
N THR A 53 1.74 7.28 -2.00
CA THR A 53 1.02 6.76 -3.16
C THR A 53 -0.47 7.05 -3.07
N ALA A 54 -1.08 6.86 -1.89
CA ALA A 54 -2.48 7.20 -1.64
C ALA A 54 -2.76 8.68 -1.89
N THR A 55 -1.95 9.58 -1.32
CA THR A 55 -2.06 11.04 -1.56
C THR A 55 -1.97 11.39 -3.03
N ALA A 56 -0.99 10.85 -3.75
CA ALA A 56 -0.79 11.12 -5.17
C ALA A 56 -1.96 10.61 -6.03
N CYS A 57 -2.59 9.50 -5.65
CA CYS A 57 -3.68 8.89 -6.41
C CYS A 57 -5.06 9.51 -6.12
N ILE A 58 -5.27 10.18 -4.98
CA ILE A 58 -6.56 10.76 -4.60
C ILE A 58 -7.16 11.65 -5.71
N PRO A 59 -6.43 12.63 -6.29
CA PRO A 59 -6.99 13.48 -7.35
C PRO A 59 -7.46 12.68 -8.58
N ILE A 60 -6.74 11.61 -8.93
CA ILE A 60 -7.10 10.73 -10.05
C ILE A 60 -8.36 9.94 -9.70
N PHE A 61 -8.44 9.43 -8.47
CA PHE A 61 -9.58 8.63 -8.02
C PHE A 61 -10.86 9.46 -7.92
N MET A 62 -10.74 10.75 -7.60
CA MET A 62 -11.86 11.69 -7.59
C MET A 62 -12.52 11.87 -8.97
N LEU A 63 -11.82 11.57 -10.08
CA LEU A 63 -12.41 11.59 -11.42
C LEU A 63 -13.38 10.43 -11.66
N ARG A 64 -13.20 9.32 -10.93
CA ARG A 64 -14.04 8.11 -11.00
C ARG A 64 -14.21 7.52 -9.60
N PRO A 65 -14.92 8.19 -8.68
CA PRO A 65 -15.00 7.78 -7.29
C PRO A 65 -15.75 6.44 -7.15
N TRP A 66 -15.37 5.68 -6.12
CA TRP A 66 -15.90 4.34 -5.80
C TRP A 66 -15.73 3.29 -6.89
N ASN A 67 -14.76 3.45 -7.78
CA ASN A 67 -14.44 2.45 -8.78
C ASN A 67 -13.32 1.52 -8.27
N VAL A 68 -13.57 0.22 -8.19
CA VAL A 68 -12.61 -0.77 -7.67
C VAL A 68 -11.31 -0.82 -8.47
N LYS A 69 -11.37 -0.49 -9.76
CA LYS A 69 -10.19 -0.48 -10.63
C LYS A 69 -9.20 0.64 -10.28
N ASN A 70 -9.61 1.64 -9.51
CA ASN A 70 -8.70 2.67 -9.04
C ASN A 70 -7.57 2.05 -8.19
N ILE A 71 -7.86 1.03 -7.38
CA ILE A 71 -6.84 0.34 -6.55
C ILE A 71 -5.73 -0.29 -7.40
N LEU A 72 -5.98 -0.59 -8.68
CA LEU A 72 -4.95 -1.12 -9.58
C LEU A 72 -3.80 -0.12 -9.79
N TYR A 73 -4.06 1.19 -9.81
CA TYR A 73 -3.00 2.20 -9.90
C TYR A 73 -2.05 2.13 -8.70
N ILE A 74 -2.61 2.01 -7.48
CA ILE A 74 -1.83 1.84 -6.25
C ILE A 74 -1.05 0.52 -6.29
N THR A 75 -1.70 -0.56 -6.74
CA THR A 75 -1.13 -1.91 -6.85
C THR A 75 0.11 -1.92 -7.76
N TYR A 76 0.05 -1.28 -8.94
CA TYR A 76 1.17 -1.23 -9.87
C TYR A 76 2.41 -0.53 -9.31
N ILE A 77 2.23 0.45 -8.41
CA ILE A 77 3.31 1.18 -7.76
C ILE A 77 3.82 0.39 -6.54
N LEU A 78 2.92 0.02 -5.63
CA LEU A 78 3.28 -0.54 -4.32
C LEU A 78 3.73 -2.01 -4.37
N LYS A 79 3.44 -2.76 -5.45
CA LYS A 79 4.01 -4.11 -5.61
C LYS A 79 5.54 -4.11 -5.54
N HIS A 80 6.19 -3.00 -5.94
CA HIS A 80 7.65 -2.88 -5.91
C HIS A 80 8.21 -2.67 -4.50
N VAL A 81 7.41 -2.16 -3.56
CA VAL A 81 7.81 -1.99 -2.14
C VAL A 81 8.19 -3.32 -1.51
N THR A 82 7.58 -4.43 -1.95
CA THR A 82 7.90 -5.77 -1.43
C THR A 82 9.37 -6.14 -1.58
N LYS A 83 10.04 -5.65 -2.63
CA LYS A 83 11.46 -5.91 -2.87
C LYS A 83 12.33 -5.25 -1.80
N VAL A 84 11.98 -4.02 -1.39
CA VAL A 84 12.66 -3.29 -0.32
C VAL A 84 12.38 -3.93 1.04
N MET A 85 11.19 -4.52 1.21
CA MET A 85 10.84 -5.29 2.40
C MET A 85 11.56 -6.64 2.48
N GLY A 86 12.16 -7.12 1.39
CA GLY A 86 12.76 -8.45 1.31
C GLY A 86 11.72 -9.58 1.30
N ILE A 87 10.48 -9.29 0.92
CA ILE A 87 9.38 -10.27 0.92
C ILE A 87 9.19 -10.81 -0.50
N THR A 88 9.19 -12.14 -0.61
CA THR A 88 8.83 -12.88 -1.83
C THR A 88 7.40 -13.40 -1.72
N TRP A 89 6.67 -13.39 -2.84
CA TRP A 89 5.28 -13.83 -2.90
C TRP A 89 5.16 -15.01 -3.84
N GLU A 90 4.38 -16.01 -3.45
CA GLU A 90 3.97 -17.14 -4.28
C GLU A 90 2.44 -17.14 -4.37
N LEU A 91 1.91 -17.03 -5.59
CA LEU A 91 0.48 -17.19 -5.83
C LEU A 91 0.20 -18.60 -6.35
N ARG A 92 -0.58 -19.37 -5.59
CA ARG A 92 -1.09 -20.69 -5.98
C ARG A 92 -2.56 -20.59 -6.32
N GLY A 93 -3.02 -21.34 -7.33
CA GLY A 93 -4.43 -21.36 -7.74
C GLY A 93 -4.89 -20.06 -8.42
N ALA A 94 -4.01 -19.41 -9.19
CA ALA A 94 -4.31 -18.16 -9.88
C ALA A 94 -5.51 -18.27 -10.84
N GLU A 95 -5.73 -19.46 -11.40
CA GLU A 95 -6.86 -19.80 -12.26
C GLU A 95 -8.23 -19.67 -11.58
N TYR A 96 -8.30 -19.92 -10.27
CA TYR A 96 -9.53 -19.74 -9.50
C TYR A 96 -9.77 -18.27 -9.16
N LEU A 97 -8.68 -17.54 -8.91
CA LEU A 97 -8.70 -16.15 -8.49
C LEU A 97 -8.99 -15.19 -9.66
N GLY A 98 -8.51 -15.51 -10.86
CA GLY A 98 -8.70 -14.72 -12.08
C GLY A 98 -9.93 -15.10 -12.91
N ALA A 99 -10.76 -16.03 -12.42
CA ALA A 99 -11.99 -16.41 -13.12
C ALA A 99 -13.00 -15.24 -13.10
N ASP A 100 -13.55 -14.86 -14.25
CA ASP A 100 -14.58 -13.81 -14.37
C ASP A 100 -15.93 -14.29 -13.84
N ARG A 101 -16.05 -14.37 -12.50
CA ARG A 101 -17.25 -14.75 -11.78
C ARG A 101 -17.34 -14.00 -10.46
N GLY A 102 -18.57 -13.76 -9.99
CA GLY A 102 -18.79 -13.26 -8.63
C GLY A 102 -18.40 -14.31 -7.59
N CYS A 103 -17.60 -13.94 -6.61
CA CYS A 103 -17.27 -14.79 -5.47
C CYS A 103 -16.99 -13.96 -4.21
N VAL A 104 -16.98 -14.62 -3.05
CA VAL A 104 -16.53 -14.04 -1.79
C VAL A 104 -15.17 -14.65 -1.47
N ILE A 105 -14.15 -13.79 -1.35
CA ILE A 105 -12.79 -14.20 -1.00
C ILE A 105 -12.63 -14.02 0.50
N VAL A 106 -12.29 -15.12 1.17
CA VAL A 106 -12.03 -15.11 2.61
C VAL A 106 -10.53 -15.29 2.82
N ALA A 107 -9.89 -14.27 3.39
CA ALA A 107 -8.48 -14.29 3.73
C ALA A 107 -8.31 -14.19 5.24
N ASN A 108 -7.36 -14.95 5.78
CA ASN A 108 -6.89 -14.71 7.14
C ASN A 108 -6.18 -13.34 7.19
N HIS A 109 -6.38 -12.58 8.28
CA HIS A 109 -5.72 -11.29 8.48
C HIS A 109 -4.82 -11.37 9.71
N GLN A 110 -3.51 -11.48 9.48
CA GLN A 110 -2.50 -11.61 10.53
C GLN A 110 -1.80 -10.30 10.82
N SER A 111 -1.63 -9.45 9.82
CA SER A 111 -0.83 -8.24 9.97
C SER A 111 -1.16 -7.17 8.94
N MET A 112 -0.61 -5.97 9.15
CA MET A 112 -0.67 -4.91 8.14
C MET A 112 0.13 -5.26 6.87
N LEU A 113 1.07 -6.21 6.91
CA LEU A 113 1.83 -6.64 5.74
C LEU A 113 0.97 -7.43 4.74
N ASP A 114 -0.19 -7.93 5.16
CA ASP A 114 -1.09 -8.69 4.30
C ASP A 114 -1.54 -7.85 3.09
N ILE A 115 -1.65 -6.52 3.24
CA ILE A 115 -2.00 -5.64 2.11
C ILE A 115 -0.88 -5.53 1.06
N LEU A 116 0.40 -5.74 1.43
CA LEU A 116 1.48 -5.86 0.44
C LEU A 116 1.28 -7.10 -0.42
N GLY A 117 0.83 -8.21 0.18
CA GLY A 117 0.43 -9.41 -0.55
C GLY A 117 -0.73 -9.12 -1.49
N MET A 118 -1.73 -8.39 -0.99
CA MET A 118 -2.85 -7.93 -1.81
C MET A 118 -2.40 -7.06 -2.98
N PHE A 119 -1.46 -6.12 -2.82
CA PHE A 119 -0.89 -5.35 -3.95
C PHE A 119 -0.12 -6.21 -4.95
N ASN A 120 0.27 -7.44 -4.60
CA ASN A 120 0.89 -8.38 -5.54
C ASN A 120 -0.14 -9.26 -6.27
N ILE A 121 -1.39 -9.34 -5.82
CA ILE A 121 -2.41 -10.22 -6.42
C ILE A 121 -3.68 -9.49 -6.88
N TRP A 122 -3.89 -8.22 -6.52
CA TRP A 122 -5.12 -7.47 -6.85
C TRP A 122 -5.38 -7.41 -8.36
N HIS A 123 -4.32 -7.31 -9.15
CA HIS A 123 -4.40 -7.27 -10.61
C HIS A 123 -4.90 -8.59 -11.22
N VAL A 124 -4.74 -9.72 -10.52
CA VAL A 124 -5.27 -11.03 -10.95
C VAL A 124 -6.79 -11.05 -10.78
N MET A 125 -7.29 -10.44 -9.71
CA MET A 125 -8.74 -10.33 -9.46
C MET A 125 -9.43 -9.27 -10.33
N ASP A 126 -8.71 -8.23 -10.77
CA ASP A 126 -9.16 -7.06 -11.56
C ASP A 126 -10.28 -6.23 -10.88
N LYS A 127 -11.41 -6.84 -10.59
CA LYS A 127 -12.62 -6.28 -9.97
C LYS A 127 -12.81 -6.86 -8.57
N CYS A 128 -12.15 -6.25 -7.58
CA CYS A 128 -12.24 -6.68 -6.19
C CYS A 128 -12.33 -5.47 -5.25
N ALA A 129 -13.34 -5.49 -4.38
CA ALA A 129 -13.46 -4.60 -3.23
C ALA A 129 -13.16 -5.39 -1.95
N ALA A 130 -12.21 -4.92 -1.15
CA ALA A 130 -12.01 -5.47 0.18
C ALA A 130 -12.96 -4.84 1.21
N VAL A 131 -13.14 -5.53 2.34
CA VAL A 131 -13.98 -5.08 3.44
C VAL A 131 -13.11 -4.76 4.66
N ALA A 132 -13.27 -3.56 5.20
CA ALA A 132 -12.46 -3.05 6.30
C ALA A 132 -13.29 -2.49 7.45
N LYS A 133 -12.69 -2.34 8.62
CA LYS A 133 -13.33 -1.69 9.78
C LYS A 133 -13.57 -0.20 9.50
N LYS A 134 -14.72 0.34 9.90
CA LYS A 134 -15.10 1.74 9.68
C LYS A 134 -14.05 2.75 10.17
N GLU A 135 -13.36 2.43 11.27
CA GLU A 135 -12.33 3.28 11.85
C GLU A 135 -11.15 3.51 10.90
N LEU A 136 -10.86 2.55 10.01
CA LEU A 136 -9.77 2.66 9.04
C LEU A 136 -10.02 3.73 7.97
N PHE A 137 -11.26 4.21 7.81
CA PHE A 137 -11.53 5.39 6.98
C PHE A 137 -10.81 6.63 7.50
N TYR A 138 -10.62 6.75 8.82
CA TYR A 138 -9.99 7.91 9.46
C TYR A 138 -8.45 7.84 9.49
N VAL A 139 -7.84 6.78 8.95
CA VAL A 139 -6.39 6.70 8.78
C VAL A 139 -6.00 7.38 7.47
N TRP A 140 -5.87 8.70 7.50
CA TRP A 140 -5.53 9.50 6.32
C TRP A 140 -4.03 9.45 6.01
N PRO A 141 -3.64 9.43 4.72
CA PRO A 141 -4.46 9.57 3.50
C PRO A 141 -5.05 8.23 2.98
N PHE A 142 -4.61 7.10 3.54
CA PHE A 142 -4.99 5.76 3.09
C PHE A 142 -6.50 5.54 3.05
N GLY A 143 -7.21 5.92 4.11
CA GLY A 143 -8.65 5.67 4.26
C GLY A 143 -9.49 6.34 3.16
N LEU A 144 -9.20 7.60 2.84
CA LEU A 144 -9.87 8.29 1.74
C LEU A 144 -9.57 7.62 0.38
N ALA A 145 -8.29 7.35 0.10
CA ALA A 145 -7.89 6.75 -1.17
C ALA A 145 -8.53 5.37 -1.36
N ALA A 146 -8.57 4.55 -0.31
CA ALA A 146 -9.19 3.24 -0.36
C ALA A 146 -10.71 3.32 -0.54
N TRP A 147 -11.38 4.27 0.13
CA TRP A 147 -12.81 4.53 -0.07
C TRP A 147 -13.14 4.93 -1.51
N LEU A 148 -12.38 5.87 -2.08
CA LEU A 148 -12.52 6.28 -3.49
C LEU A 148 -12.17 5.13 -4.45
N GLY A 149 -11.34 4.18 -4.00
CA GLY A 149 -11.05 2.93 -4.68
C GLY A 149 -12.07 1.81 -4.45
N GLY A 150 -13.25 2.10 -3.91
CA GLY A 150 -14.33 1.13 -3.76
C GLY A 150 -14.21 0.20 -2.55
N LEU A 151 -13.30 0.46 -1.60
CA LEU A 151 -13.21 -0.28 -0.34
C LEU A 151 -14.49 -0.10 0.49
N VAL A 152 -15.04 -1.21 0.99
CA VAL A 152 -16.28 -1.21 1.78
C VAL A 152 -15.93 -1.17 3.27
N TYR A 153 -16.35 -0.10 3.94
CA TYR A 153 -16.18 0.05 5.39
C TYR A 153 -17.39 -0.46 6.16
N ILE A 154 -17.17 -1.35 7.12
CA ILE A 154 -18.22 -1.93 7.98
C ILE A 154 -18.06 -1.53 9.44
N ASP A 155 -19.19 -1.31 10.09
CA ASP A 155 -19.29 -1.08 11.54
C ASP A 155 -19.44 -2.43 12.26
N ARG A 156 -18.32 -2.99 12.76
CA ARG A 156 -18.33 -4.31 13.40
C ARG A 156 -19.00 -4.32 14.78
N LEU A 157 -19.22 -3.16 15.39
CA LEU A 157 -19.92 -3.06 16.68
C LEU A 157 -21.44 -3.15 16.49
N ASN A 158 -21.95 -2.91 15.28
CA ASN A 158 -23.34 -3.07 14.93
C ASN A 158 -23.50 -4.13 13.84
N SER A 159 -23.65 -5.40 14.25
CA SER A 159 -23.75 -6.56 13.36
C SER A 159 -24.87 -6.41 12.33
N SER A 160 -26.04 -5.93 12.74
CA SER A 160 -27.18 -5.69 11.84
C SER A 160 -26.79 -4.75 10.69
N LYS A 161 -26.17 -3.60 11.04
CA LYS A 161 -25.70 -2.63 10.05
C LYS A 161 -24.59 -3.19 9.16
N ALA A 162 -23.65 -3.96 9.71
CA ALA A 162 -22.61 -4.63 8.93
C ALA A 162 -23.20 -5.61 7.91
N HIS A 163 -24.21 -6.40 8.31
CA HIS A 163 -24.93 -7.30 7.40
C HIS A 163 -25.62 -6.55 6.27
N ASP A 164 -26.29 -5.44 6.57
CA ASP A 164 -26.93 -4.60 5.54
C ASP A 164 -25.91 -4.02 4.55
N GLN A 165 -24.76 -3.55 5.04
CA GLN A 165 -23.67 -3.04 4.20
C GLN A 165 -23.11 -4.12 3.28
N LEU A 166 -22.90 -5.33 3.79
CA LEU A 166 -22.43 -6.48 3.00
C LEU A 166 -23.48 -6.92 1.97
N ASN A 167 -24.76 -6.97 2.34
CA ASN A 167 -25.85 -7.30 1.44
C ASN A 167 -25.97 -6.28 0.29
N ASN A 168 -25.78 -5.00 0.58
CA ASN A 168 -25.77 -3.96 -0.44
C ASN A 168 -24.57 -4.07 -1.37
N ALA A 169 -23.37 -4.33 -0.83
CA ALA A 169 -22.19 -4.61 -1.66
C ALA A 169 -22.40 -5.83 -2.57
N ALA A 170 -22.97 -6.92 -2.04
CA ALA A 170 -23.26 -8.12 -2.81
C ALA A 170 -24.32 -7.89 -3.90
N LYS A 171 -25.30 -7.02 -3.67
CA LYS A 171 -26.25 -6.58 -4.71
C LYS A 171 -25.55 -5.78 -5.80
N LEU A 172 -24.70 -4.82 -5.42
CA LEU A 172 -23.94 -3.99 -6.37
C LEU A 172 -23.02 -4.84 -7.24
N MET A 173 -22.32 -5.84 -6.69
CA MET A 173 -21.51 -6.78 -7.46
C MET A 173 -22.30 -7.55 -8.54
N LYS A 174 -23.63 -7.71 -8.37
CA LYS A 174 -24.48 -8.39 -9.36
C LYS A 174 -25.01 -7.44 -10.44
N THR A 175 -25.14 -6.15 -10.14
CA THR A 175 -25.85 -5.19 -11.02
C THR A 175 -24.96 -4.13 -11.64
N ASP A 176 -23.82 -3.81 -11.02
CA ASP A 176 -22.92 -2.73 -11.46
C ASP A 176 -21.64 -3.31 -12.06
N LYS A 177 -21.27 -2.82 -13.26
CA LYS A 177 -20.02 -3.18 -13.94
C LYS A 177 -18.80 -2.42 -13.37
N LYS A 178 -19.02 -1.42 -12.50
CA LYS A 178 -17.96 -0.61 -11.88
C LYS A 178 -17.37 -1.23 -10.60
N MET A 179 -18.06 -2.22 -10.04
CA MET A 179 -17.55 -3.13 -8.99
C MET A 179 -17.12 -4.46 -9.57
#